data_AF-A0A521TDA1-F1
#
_entry.id   AF-A0A521TDA1-F1
#
_cell.length_a   1.000
_cell.length_b   1.000
_cell.length_c   1.000
_cell.angle_alpha   90.00
_cell.angle_beta   90.00
_cell.angle_gamma   90.00
#
_symmetry.space_group_name_H-M   'P 1'
#
loop_
_entity.id
_entity.type
_entity.pdbx_description
1 polymer ?
#
loop_
_entity_poly.entity_id
_entity_poly.type
_entity_poly.pdbx_seq_one_letter_code
_entity_poly.pdbx_strand_id
1 'polypeptide(L)'
;MAIHDLKEQIGSLPEQPGVYVFSNREGETIYVGKARVLRDRVRSYLGAAGMNPRIDALLRDAAALEVIVTDSVVEALALENGLIKQRNPKFNVLLRDDKTYPYLQLTLHLARDEQA
;
A
#
# COMPACT_ATOMS: atom_id res chain seq x y z
N MET A 1 2.39 -6.84 12.63
CA MET A 1 1.36 -5.80 12.80
C MET A 1 0.02 -6.51 12.82
N ALA A 2 -0.92 -6.16 13.69
CA ALA A 2 -2.25 -6.73 13.54
C ALA A 2 -2.89 -6.11 12.29
N ILE A 3 -3.65 -6.90 11.51
CA ILE A 3 -4.45 -6.38 10.38
C ILE A 3 -5.36 -5.21 10.85
N HIS A 4 -5.70 -5.18 12.14
CA HIS A 4 -6.41 -4.10 12.82
C HIS A 4 -5.66 -2.76 12.81
N ASP A 5 -4.35 -2.75 13.06
CA ASP A 5 -3.54 -1.51 13.08
C ASP A 5 -3.52 -0.85 11.69
N LEU A 6 -3.45 -1.67 10.63
CA LEU A 6 -3.54 -1.22 9.24
C LEU A 6 -4.90 -0.62 8.92
N LYS A 7 -6.01 -1.18 9.44
CA LYS A 7 -7.36 -0.64 9.23
C LYS A 7 -7.51 0.76 9.81
N GLU A 8 -6.96 1.00 11.00
CA GLU A 8 -7.00 2.31 11.66
C GLU A 8 -6.14 3.33 10.91
N GLN A 9 -4.94 2.93 10.48
CA GLN A 9 -4.04 3.82 9.75
C GLN A 9 -4.60 4.26 8.40
N ILE A 10 -5.35 3.41 7.68
CA ILE A 10 -5.93 3.75 6.37
C ILE A 10 -6.80 5.00 6.42
N GLY A 11 -7.59 5.20 7.49
CA GLY A 11 -8.45 6.37 7.63
C GLY A 11 -7.68 7.69 7.66
N SER A 12 -6.42 7.65 8.10
CA SER A 12 -5.51 8.81 8.16
C SER A 12 -4.68 9.02 6.90
N LEU A 13 -4.69 8.06 5.96
CA LEU A 13 -3.83 8.14 4.77
C LEU A 13 -4.36 9.17 3.76
N PRO A 14 -3.47 9.96 3.14
CA PRO A 14 -3.86 10.96 2.16
C PRO A 14 -4.35 10.31 0.85
N GLU A 15 -5.28 10.99 0.19
CA GLU A 15 -5.74 10.66 -1.17
C GLU A 15 -4.82 11.29 -2.23
N GLN A 16 -3.52 11.10 -2.06
CA GLN A 16 -2.48 11.72 -2.91
C GLN A 16 -1.53 10.65 -3.47
N PRO A 17 -0.83 10.94 -4.57
CA PRO A 17 0.22 10.06 -5.06
C PRO A 17 1.40 10.04 -4.10
N GLY A 18 2.13 8.94 -4.11
CA GLY A 18 3.29 8.78 -3.25
C GLY A 18 3.83 7.36 -3.20
N VAL A 19 4.73 7.14 -2.26
CA VAL A 19 5.38 5.86 -1.99
C VAL A 19 4.98 5.39 -0.59
N TYR A 20 4.68 4.10 -0.46
CA TYR A 20 4.46 3.45 0.81
C TYR A 20 5.57 2.44 1.07
N VAL A 21 5.96 2.32 2.34
CA VAL A 21 7.08 1.51 2.80
C VAL A 21 6.61 0.65 3.96
N PHE A 22 6.75 -0.66 3.83
CA PHE A 22 6.56 -1.59 4.94
C PHE A 22 7.91 -1.94 5.55
N SER A 23 7.97 -1.89 6.87
CA SER A 23 9.15 -2.27 7.66
C SER A 23 8.81 -3.37 8.66
N ASN A 24 9.77 -4.24 8.98
CA ASN A 24 9.61 -5.28 10.01
C ASN A 24 9.82 -4.70 11.42
N ARG A 25 9.73 -5.57 12.45
CA ARG A 25 9.93 -5.17 13.85
C ARG A 25 11.36 -4.72 14.16
N GLU A 26 12.32 -5.10 13.34
CA GLU A 26 13.73 -4.72 13.45
C GLU A 26 14.01 -3.37 12.76
N GLY A 27 12.99 -2.75 12.13
CA GLY A 27 13.11 -1.48 11.43
C GLY A 27 13.62 -1.62 9.99
N GLU A 28 13.83 -2.84 9.50
CA GLU A 28 14.28 -3.07 8.13
C GLU A 28 13.15 -2.88 7.15
N THR A 29 13.42 -2.18 6.04
CA THR A 29 12.46 -2.05 4.94
C THR A 29 12.33 -3.37 4.20
N ILE A 30 11.13 -3.95 4.25
CA ILE A 30 10.83 -5.25 3.65
C ILE A 30 10.07 -5.12 2.34
N TYR A 31 9.36 -4.02 2.11
CA TYR A 31 8.67 -3.72 0.85
C TYR A 31 8.53 -2.21 0.62
N VAL A 32 8.62 -1.81 -0.64
CA VAL A 32 8.38 -0.44 -1.13
C VAL A 32 7.48 -0.51 -2.35
N GLY A 33 6.47 0.34 -2.41
CA GLY A 33 5.65 0.46 -3.61
C GLY A 33 5.14 1.88 -3.82
N LYS A 34 4.84 2.22 -5.08
CA LYS A 34 4.19 3.50 -5.43
C LYS A 34 2.67 3.39 -5.56
N ALA A 35 1.98 4.49 -5.35
CA ALA A 35 0.54 4.62 -5.49
C ALA A 35 0.15 5.92 -6.22
N ARG A 36 -0.95 5.88 -6.98
CA ARG A 36 -1.63 7.10 -7.44
C ARG A 36 -2.46 7.73 -6.31
N VAL A 37 -3.01 6.89 -5.45
CA VAL A 37 -3.78 7.24 -4.26
C VAL A 37 -3.31 6.30 -3.15
N LEU A 38 -2.58 6.83 -2.16
CA LEU A 38 -1.97 6.05 -1.09
C LEU A 38 -3.03 5.28 -0.28
N ARG A 39 -4.13 5.93 0.09
CA ARG A 39 -5.23 5.32 0.85
C ARG A 39 -5.79 4.06 0.17
N ASP A 40 -6.16 4.16 -1.10
CA ASP A 40 -6.74 3.05 -1.86
C ASP A 40 -5.74 1.91 -2.04
N ARG A 41 -4.47 2.26 -2.28
CA ARG A 41 -3.44 1.24 -2.46
C ARG A 41 -3.21 0.44 -1.20
N VAL A 42 -3.11 1.09 -0.04
CA VAL A 42 -2.96 0.39 1.24
C VAL A 42 -4.22 -0.42 1.56
N ARG A 43 -5.41 0.12 1.30
CA ARG A 43 -6.68 -0.61 1.48
C ARG A 43 -6.73 -1.91 0.67
N SER A 44 -6.16 -1.94 -0.53
CA SER A 44 -6.15 -3.16 -1.37
C SER A 44 -5.43 -4.35 -0.71
N TYR A 45 -4.43 -4.10 0.15
CA TYR A 45 -3.75 -5.17 0.89
C TYR A 45 -4.68 -5.87 1.88
N LEU A 46 -5.64 -5.16 2.47
CA LEU A 46 -6.63 -5.75 3.36
C LEU A 46 -7.63 -6.64 2.63
N GLY A 47 -8.03 -6.25 1.41
CA GLY A 47 -8.90 -7.06 0.57
C GLY A 47 -8.20 -8.32 0.04
N ALA A 48 -6.89 -8.23 -0.19
CA ALA A 48 -6.07 -9.37 -0.62
C ALA A 48 -5.62 -10.28 0.54
N ALA A 49 -5.74 -9.83 1.78
CA ALA A 49 -5.39 -10.61 2.96
C ALA A 49 -6.27 -11.87 3.05
N GLY A 50 -5.64 -13.03 3.21
CA GLY A 50 -6.28 -14.34 3.21
C GLY A 50 -6.60 -14.90 1.82
N MET A 51 -6.42 -14.11 0.75
CA MET A 51 -6.61 -14.55 -0.64
C MET A 51 -5.29 -14.76 -1.38
N ASN A 52 -4.22 -14.07 -0.98
CA ASN A 52 -2.93 -14.14 -1.63
C ASN A 52 -1.82 -14.49 -0.61
N PRO A 53 -1.24 -15.70 -0.66
CA PRO A 53 -0.21 -16.15 0.27
C PRO A 53 1.03 -15.25 0.34
N ARG A 54 1.39 -14.58 -0.77
CA ARG A 54 2.55 -13.67 -0.80
C ARG A 54 2.26 -12.37 -0.07
N ILE A 55 1.03 -11.84 -0.22
CA ILE A 55 0.57 -10.67 0.53
C ILE A 55 0.46 -11.02 2.01
N ASP A 56 -0.05 -12.20 2.34
CA ASP A 56 -0.13 -12.63 3.73
C ASP A 56 1.26 -12.75 4.37
N ALA A 57 2.25 -13.24 3.62
CA ALA A 57 3.63 -13.27 4.10
C ALA A 57 4.18 -11.87 4.37
N LEU A 58 3.95 -10.92 3.47
CA LEU A 58 4.31 -9.51 3.67
C LEU A 58 3.65 -8.94 4.94
N LEU A 59 2.33 -9.10 5.07
CA LEU A 59 1.56 -8.53 6.19
C LEU A 59 1.91 -9.17 7.54
N ARG A 60 2.30 -10.45 7.56
CA ARG A 60 2.80 -11.13 8.76
C ARG A 60 4.12 -10.52 9.25
N ASP A 61 5.03 -10.23 8.33
CA ASP A 61 6.36 -9.69 8.65
C ASP A 61 6.35 -8.18 8.89
N ALA A 62 5.40 -7.46 8.28
CA ALA A 62 5.24 -6.03 8.45
C ALA A 62 4.89 -5.68 9.91
N ALA A 63 5.57 -4.67 10.43
CA ALA A 63 5.35 -4.10 11.75
C ALA A 63 4.94 -2.63 11.67
N ALA A 64 5.43 -1.91 10.66
CA ALA A 64 5.14 -0.50 10.45
C ALA A 64 4.87 -0.21 8.97
N LEU A 65 4.08 0.83 8.74
CA LEU A 65 3.78 1.41 7.44
C LEU A 65 4.15 2.90 7.48
N GLU A 66 5.02 3.32 6.56
CA GLU A 66 5.35 4.72 6.32
C GLU A 66 4.86 5.14 4.94
N VAL A 67 4.48 6.41 4.79
CA VAL A 67 4.09 6.98 3.50
C VAL A 67 4.83 8.28 3.24
N ILE A 68 5.25 8.46 2.00
CA ILE A 68 5.88 9.67 1.50
C ILE A 68 5.00 10.19 0.36
N VAL A 69 4.36 11.32 0.60
CA VAL A 69 3.53 12.02 -0.38
C VAL A 69 4.43 12.70 -1.41
N THR A 70 4.00 12.71 -2.67
CA THR A 70 4.70 13.36 -3.78
C THR A 70 3.72 14.19 -4.60
N ASP A 71 4.20 15.17 -5.36
CA ASP A 71 3.32 16.03 -6.15
C ASP A 71 2.81 15.35 -7.42
N SER A 72 3.49 14.28 -7.86
CA SER A 72 3.09 13.50 -9.03
C SER A 72 3.41 12.02 -8.94
N VAL A 73 2.70 11.23 -9.76
CA VAL A 73 2.96 9.77 -9.90
C VAL A 73 4.36 9.50 -10.48
N VAL A 74 4.90 10.43 -11.26
CA VAL A 74 6.24 10.33 -11.86
C VAL A 74 7.31 10.47 -10.79
N GLU A 75 7.15 11.42 -9.87
CA GLU A 75 8.02 11.55 -8.70
C GLU A 75 7.93 10.32 -7.78
N ALA A 76 6.72 9.83 -7.52
CA ALA A 76 6.53 8.59 -6.76
C ALA A 76 7.27 7.40 -7.41
N LEU A 77 7.29 7.31 -8.74
CA LEU A 77 8.05 6.30 -9.46
C LEU A 77 9.56 6.48 -9.30
N ALA A 78 10.07 7.70 -9.40
CA ALA A 78 11.49 7.98 -9.22
C ALA A 78 11.94 7.63 -7.79
N LEU A 79 11.15 8.07 -6.79
CA LEU A 79 11.40 7.82 -5.38
C LEU A 79 11.33 6.33 -5.03
N GLU A 80 10.30 5.62 -5.50
CA GLU A 80 10.17 4.16 -5.32
C GLU A 80 11.43 3.45 -5.83
N ASN A 81 11.86 3.76 -7.06
CA ASN A 81 13.05 3.15 -7.63
C ASN A 81 14.32 3.47 -6.84
N GLY A 82 14.46 4.70 -6.34
CA GLY A 82 15.57 5.09 -5.48
C GLY A 82 15.61 4.27 -4.19
N LEU A 83 14.47 4.17 -3.51
CA LEU A 83 14.33 3.43 -2.25
C LEU A 83 14.54 1.92 -2.42
N ILE A 84 14.02 1.32 -3.51
CA ILE A 84 14.25 -0.09 -3.81
C ILE A 84 15.74 -0.35 -4.04
N LYS A 85 16.43 0.49 -4.82
CA LYS A 85 17.87 0.32 -5.08
C LYS A 85 18.71 0.49 -3.82
N GLN A 86 18.35 1.45 -2.98
CA GLN A 86 19.09 1.75 -1.74
C GLN A 86 18.90 0.67 -0.68
N ARG A 87 17.66 0.15 -0.52
CA ARG A 87 17.29 -0.72 0.61
C ARG A 87 17.18 -2.19 0.24
N ASN A 88 17.15 -2.53 -1.05
CA ASN A 88 16.98 -3.89 -1.60
C ASN A 88 15.96 -4.74 -0.83
N PRO A 89 14.68 -4.30 -0.73
CA PRO A 89 13.73 -4.93 0.15
C PRO A 89 13.40 -6.35 -0.31
N LYS A 90 13.38 -7.31 0.62
CA LYS A 90 13.20 -8.74 0.32
C LYS A 90 11.93 -9.03 -0.48
N PHE A 91 10.81 -8.40 -0.14
CA PHE A 91 9.53 -8.67 -0.82
C PHE A 91 9.42 -7.96 -2.17
N ASN A 92 10.23 -6.95 -2.48
CA ASN A 92 10.24 -6.35 -3.83
C ASN A 92 10.81 -7.30 -4.89
N VAL A 93 11.68 -8.22 -4.48
CA VAL A 93 12.20 -9.28 -5.36
C VAL A 93 11.18 -10.42 -5.48
N LEU A 94 10.60 -10.84 -4.35
CA LEU A 94 9.62 -11.94 -4.29
C LEU A 94 8.27 -11.61 -4.95
N LEU A 95 7.86 -10.34 -4.94
CA LEU A 95 6.59 -9.86 -5.51
C LEU A 95 6.76 -9.31 -6.93
N ARG A 96 7.94 -9.48 -7.55
CA ARG A 96 8.29 -8.88 -8.85
C ARG A 96 7.44 -9.42 -10.01
N ASP A 97 6.94 -10.66 -9.91
CA ASP A 97 6.19 -11.32 -10.99
C ASP A 97 4.78 -10.73 -11.24
N ASP A 98 4.15 -10.08 -10.26
CA ASP A 98 2.75 -9.65 -10.40
C ASP A 98 2.52 -8.24 -9.82
N LYS A 99 3.21 -7.21 -10.35
CA LYS A 99 2.84 -5.80 -10.04
C LYS A 99 1.41 -5.44 -10.48
N THR A 100 0.71 -6.35 -11.16
CA THR A 100 -0.70 -6.24 -11.54
C THR A 100 -1.60 -6.67 -10.38
N TYR A 101 -1.73 -5.81 -9.36
CA TYR A 101 -2.87 -5.85 -8.45
C TYR A 101 -3.80 -4.64 -8.71
N PRO A 102 -4.56 -4.61 -9.84
CA PRO A 102 -5.61 -3.63 -10.04
C PRO A 102 -6.86 -4.12 -9.32
N TYR A 103 -6.99 -3.81 -8.03
CA TYR A 103 -8.30 -3.81 -7.39
C TYR A 103 -8.78 -2.36 -7.31
N LEU A 104 -9.55 -1.96 -8.32
CA LEU A 104 -10.39 -0.76 -8.29
C LEU A 104 -11.66 -1.11 -7.52
N GLN A 105 -11.74 -0.70 -6.25
CA GLN A 105 -13.00 -0.77 -5.52
C GLN A 105 -13.85 0.44 -5.92
N LEU A 106 -14.73 0.24 -6.89
CA LEU A 106 -15.75 1.22 -7.26
C LEU A 106 -16.76 1.34 -6.11
N THR A 107 -16.77 2.49 -5.44
CA THR A 107 -17.85 2.83 -4.50
C THR A 107 -19.00 3.39 -5.33
N LEU A 108 -20.05 2.59 -5.56
CA LEU A 108 -21.31 3.10 -6.09
C LEU A 108 -21.91 4.00 -5.02
N HIS A 109 -21.87 5.32 -5.24
CA HIS A 109 -22.70 6.25 -4.49
C HIS A 109 -24.15 5.90 -4.80
N LEU A 110 -24.85 5.34 -3.83
CA LEU A 110 -26.32 5.39 -3.82
C LEU A 110 -26.66 6.87 -3.62
N ALA A 111 -27.06 7.52 -4.70
CA ALA A 111 -27.70 8.83 -4.61
C ALA A 111 -28.86 8.71 -3.62
N ARG A 112 -28.79 9.49 -2.55
CA ARG A 112 -29.93 9.77 -1.70
C ARG A 112 -30.88 10.62 -2.54
N ASP A 113 -32.01 10.05 -2.93
CA ASP A 113 -33.20 10.86 -3.16
C ASP A 113 -33.93 10.95 -1.82
N GLU A 114 -33.59 11.99 -1.07
CA GLU A 114 -34.47 12.54 -0.04
C GLU A 114 -35.32 13.64 -0.69
N GLN A 115 -36.64 13.56 -0.45
CA GLN A 115 -37.68 14.60 -0.58
C GLN A 115 -38.45 14.70 -1.91
N ALA A 116 -39.64 14.08 -1.95
CA ALA A 116 -40.93 14.77 -1.76
C ALA A 116 -42.05 13.75 -1.45
#